data_AF-A0A2N7L333-F1
#
_entry.id   AF-A0A2N7L333-F1
#
_cell.length_a   1.000
_cell.length_b   1.000
_cell.length_c   1.000
_cell.angle_alpha   90.00
_cell.angle_beta   90.00
_cell.angle_gamma   90.00
#
_symmetry.space_group_name_H-M   'P 1'
#
loop_
_entity.id
_entity.type
_entity.pdbx_description
1 polymer ?
#
loop_
_entity_poly.entity_id
_entity_poly.type
_entity_poly.pdbx_seq_one_letter_code
_entity_poly.pdbx_strand_id
1 'polypeptide(L)'
;MWYSTMLMVTAAVTVIGAAFSLAITNGDIPLLAYVIPALFLIGNGGAAVWLLVIGLVGFGAMVPLQPVAISLSLWMILPALVLMAGERRNWQVSILVLSVVIAMECGVLALQGDEKLGGAMRYTLMQIFCVVLVWLSAYFWKPVTKISWWPAALIVGLLAGGLPQGAMLAFCGSVLVLSLQELQRVSDGNRGDKLTVILPAIGFATIVVIPQFSVPNPVFVAWLLSLTIAWLGDYLLNAENEEEEEE
;
A
#
# COMPACT_ATOMS: atom_id res chain seq x y z
N MET A 1 4.09 1.35 -24.91
CA MET A 1 4.72 2.32 -23.99
C MET A 1 3.71 3.34 -23.44
N TRP A 2 3.01 4.13 -24.26
CA TRP A 2 2.03 5.14 -23.81
C TRP A 2 0.91 4.60 -22.89
N TYR A 3 0.35 3.44 -23.21
CA TYR A 3 -0.73 2.85 -22.40
C TYR A 3 -0.26 2.47 -20.99
N SER A 4 0.90 1.82 -20.87
CA SER A 4 1.50 1.47 -19.59
C SER A 4 1.81 2.71 -18.75
N THR A 5 2.41 3.76 -19.34
CA THR A 5 2.68 5.01 -18.62
C THR A 5 1.42 5.68 -18.11
N MET A 6 0.31 5.65 -18.88
CA MET A 6 -0.97 6.16 -18.43
C MET A 6 -1.51 5.38 -17.22
N LEU A 7 -1.35 4.05 -17.19
CA LEU A 7 -1.72 3.24 -16.03
C LEU A 7 -0.88 3.60 -14.79
N MET A 8 0.43 3.84 -14.94
CA MET A 8 1.29 4.25 -13.82
C MET A 8 0.86 5.62 -13.25
N VAL A 9 0.61 6.59 -14.12
CA VAL A 9 0.12 7.93 -13.71
C VAL A 9 -1.24 7.80 -13.02
N THR A 10 -2.14 6.97 -13.57
CA THR A 10 -3.45 6.70 -12.96
C THR A 10 -3.31 6.08 -11.57
N ALA A 11 -2.42 5.10 -11.40
CA ALA A 11 -2.13 4.50 -10.09
C ALA A 11 -1.59 5.54 -9.10
N ALA A 12 -0.66 6.40 -9.52
CA ALA A 12 -0.13 7.47 -8.66
C ALA A 12 -1.21 8.47 -8.23
N VAL A 13 -2.03 8.96 -9.16
CA VAL A 13 -3.11 9.91 -8.87
C VAL A 13 -4.18 9.31 -7.96
N THR A 14 -4.51 8.03 -8.16
CA THR A 14 -5.50 7.33 -7.32
C THR A 14 -4.99 7.09 -5.91
N VAL A 15 -3.70 6.81 -5.71
CA VAL A 15 -3.09 6.77 -4.37
C VAL A 15 -3.22 8.13 -3.67
N ILE A 16 -2.90 9.22 -4.36
CA ILE A 16 -3.03 10.58 -3.80
C ILE A 16 -4.47 10.82 -3.35
N GLY A 17 -5.45 10.49 -4.20
CA GLY A 17 -6.87 10.64 -3.87
C GLY A 17 -7.31 9.78 -2.68
N ALA A 18 -6.86 8.52 -2.61
CA ALA A 18 -7.16 7.62 -1.50
C ALA A 18 -6.56 8.10 -0.17
N ALA A 19 -5.27 8.49 -0.18
CA ALA A 19 -4.58 9.03 1.00
C ALA A 19 -5.24 10.33 1.49
N PHE A 20 -5.60 11.22 0.56
CA PHE A 20 -6.28 12.46 0.89
C PHE A 20 -7.67 12.24 1.50
N SER A 21 -8.45 11.31 0.95
CA SER A 21 -9.77 10.99 1.49
C SER A 21 -9.71 10.40 2.90
N LEU A 22 -8.73 9.53 3.17
CA LEU A 22 -8.44 9.00 4.50
C LEU A 22 -8.03 10.10 5.48
N ALA A 23 -7.19 11.03 5.03
CA ALA A 23 -6.69 12.10 5.86
C ALA A 23 -7.79 13.11 6.24
N ILE A 24 -8.63 13.54 5.30
CA ILE A 24 -9.74 14.49 5.57
C ILE A 24 -10.71 13.95 6.61
N THR A 25 -11.00 12.65 6.56
CA THR A 25 -11.98 12.00 7.45
C THR A 25 -11.37 11.55 8.77
N ASN A 26 -10.08 11.77 9.00
CA ASN A 26 -9.33 11.17 10.12
C ASN A 26 -9.55 9.65 10.25
N GLY A 27 -9.76 8.96 9.13
CA GLY A 27 -10.02 7.53 9.13
C GLY A 27 -11.45 7.10 9.38
N ASP A 28 -12.40 8.02 9.61
CA ASP A 28 -13.82 7.71 9.80
C ASP A 28 -14.52 7.46 8.46
N ILE A 29 -14.13 6.36 7.82
CA ILE A 29 -14.67 5.93 6.54
C ILE A 29 -15.43 4.61 6.74
N PRO A 30 -16.63 4.45 6.15
CA PRO A 30 -17.37 3.20 6.20
C PRO A 30 -16.51 2.02 5.73
N LEU A 31 -16.51 0.93 6.50
CA LEU A 31 -15.77 -0.29 6.19
C LEU A 31 -16.04 -0.81 4.77
N LEU A 32 -17.26 -0.60 4.28
CA LEU A 32 -17.68 -0.96 2.92
C LEU A 32 -16.75 -0.36 1.85
N ALA A 33 -16.25 0.87 2.05
CA ALA A 33 -15.38 1.54 1.09
C ALA A 33 -14.06 0.79 0.85
N TYR A 34 -13.52 0.13 1.87
CA TYR A 34 -12.29 -0.66 1.79
C TYR A 34 -12.49 -2.00 1.06
N VAL A 35 -13.71 -2.54 1.08
CA VAL A 35 -14.04 -3.84 0.47
C VAL A 35 -14.27 -3.72 -1.03
N ILE A 36 -14.85 -2.60 -1.48
CA ILE A 36 -15.26 -2.39 -2.87
C ILE A 36 -14.15 -2.69 -3.89
N PRO A 37 -12.89 -2.23 -3.72
CA PRO A 37 -11.81 -2.54 -4.66
C PRO A 37 -11.63 -4.03 -4.92
N ALA A 38 -11.76 -4.87 -3.88
CA ALA A 38 -11.62 -6.31 -3.99
C ALA A 38 -12.86 -6.98 -4.60
N LEU A 39 -14.07 -6.42 -4.40
CA LEU A 39 -15.31 -6.97 -4.95
C LEU A 39 -15.33 -7.01 -6.48
N PHE A 40 -14.65 -6.08 -7.15
CA PHE A 40 -14.53 -6.10 -8.61
C PHE A 40 -13.95 -7.42 -9.14
N LEU A 41 -13.20 -8.15 -8.30
CA LEU A 41 -12.35 -9.28 -8.67
C LEU A 41 -12.81 -10.61 -8.07
N ILE A 42 -13.83 -10.57 -7.18
CA ILE A 42 -14.27 -11.72 -6.39
C ILE A 42 -14.77 -12.91 -7.21
N GLY A 43 -15.29 -12.65 -8.42
CA GLY A 43 -15.84 -13.71 -9.28
C GLY A 43 -14.80 -14.65 -9.88
N ASN A 44 -13.54 -14.22 -10.03
CA ASN A 44 -12.55 -14.97 -10.81
C ASN A 44 -11.12 -14.93 -10.24
N GLY A 45 -10.84 -14.16 -9.18
CA GLY A 45 -9.48 -14.05 -8.62
C GLY A 45 -9.12 -15.04 -7.51
N GLY A 46 -9.96 -16.04 -7.24
CA GLY A 46 -9.62 -17.18 -6.38
C GLY A 46 -9.25 -16.79 -4.93
N ALA A 47 -8.32 -17.55 -4.33
CA ALA A 47 -7.90 -17.36 -2.94
C ALA A 47 -7.16 -16.04 -2.69
N ALA A 48 -6.43 -15.51 -3.68
CA ALA A 48 -5.72 -14.24 -3.56
C ALA A 48 -6.70 -13.08 -3.30
N VAL A 49 -7.83 -13.02 -4.01
CA VAL A 49 -8.85 -11.98 -3.76
C VAL A 49 -9.43 -12.07 -2.35
N TRP A 50 -9.61 -13.28 -1.82
CA TRP A 50 -10.07 -13.42 -0.43
C TRP A 50 -9.05 -12.90 0.57
N LEU A 51 -7.76 -13.12 0.34
CA LEU A 51 -6.69 -12.51 1.14
C LEU A 51 -6.72 -10.97 1.03
N LEU A 52 -6.97 -10.42 -0.17
CA LEU A 52 -7.13 -8.98 -0.37
C LEU A 52 -8.31 -8.43 0.44
N VAL A 53 -9.47 -9.10 0.38
CA VAL A 53 -10.67 -8.70 1.14
C VAL A 53 -10.36 -8.68 2.63
N ILE A 54 -9.79 -9.76 3.17
CA ILE A 54 -9.46 -9.86 4.59
C ILE A 54 -8.46 -8.78 5.00
N GLY A 55 -7.42 -8.55 4.18
CA GLY A 55 -6.41 -7.51 4.43
C GLY A 55 -7.01 -6.10 4.42
N LEU A 56 -7.80 -5.74 3.41
CA LEU A 56 -8.40 -4.41 3.30
C LEU A 56 -9.48 -4.16 4.36
N VAL A 57 -10.31 -5.17 4.68
CA VAL A 57 -11.29 -5.09 5.78
C VAL A 57 -10.60 -4.94 7.11
N GLY A 58 -9.62 -5.80 7.40
CA GLY A 58 -8.88 -5.77 8.64
C GLY A 58 -8.16 -4.44 8.83
N PHE A 59 -7.52 -3.95 7.77
CA PHE A 59 -6.87 -2.64 7.78
C PHE A 59 -7.89 -1.52 8.03
N GLY A 60 -8.98 -1.48 7.25
CA GLY A 60 -10.05 -0.47 7.34
C GLY A 60 -10.74 -0.43 8.70
N ALA A 61 -10.90 -1.58 9.37
CA ALA A 61 -11.48 -1.65 10.71
C ALA A 61 -10.57 -1.03 11.80
N MET A 62 -9.25 -1.00 11.58
CA MET A 62 -8.29 -0.44 12.52
C MET A 62 -7.98 1.04 12.27
N VAL A 63 -8.20 1.56 11.05
CA VAL A 63 -7.92 2.96 10.71
C VAL A 63 -8.61 3.97 11.65
N PRO A 64 -9.90 3.83 12.02
CA PRO A 64 -10.55 4.77 12.94
C PRO A 64 -9.95 4.76 14.37
N LEU A 65 -9.21 3.70 14.73
CA LEU A 65 -8.66 3.48 16.07
C LEU A 65 -7.22 3.97 16.22
N GLN A 66 -6.62 4.49 15.14
CA GLN A 66 -5.21 4.84 15.07
C GLN A 66 -4.99 6.13 14.27
N PRO A 67 -3.97 6.96 14.60
CA PRO A 67 -3.67 8.13 13.78
C PRO A 67 -3.44 7.74 12.31
N VAL A 68 -4.07 8.48 11.40
CA VAL A 68 -4.00 8.23 9.96
C VAL A 68 -2.55 8.25 9.46
N ALA A 69 -1.72 9.12 10.02
CA ALA A 69 -0.29 9.19 9.71
C ALA A 69 0.43 7.85 9.96
N ILE A 70 0.14 7.18 11.09
CA ILE A 70 0.76 5.89 11.38
C ILE A 70 0.17 4.81 10.45
N SER A 71 -1.15 4.81 10.25
CA SER A 71 -1.81 3.84 9.36
C SER A 71 -1.24 3.89 7.94
N LEU A 72 -1.01 5.09 7.40
CA LEU A 72 -0.44 5.29 6.06
C LEU A 72 1.07 4.97 6.02
N SER A 73 1.84 5.23 7.08
CA SER A 73 3.28 4.90 7.08
C SER A 73 3.53 3.41 7.02
N LEU A 74 2.65 2.58 7.59
CA LEU A 74 2.78 1.11 7.59
C LEU A 74 2.81 0.49 6.19
N TRP A 75 2.27 1.18 5.19
CA TRP A 75 2.35 0.72 3.80
C TRP A 75 3.80 0.73 3.26
N MET A 76 4.75 1.42 3.91
CA MET A 76 6.17 1.38 3.55
C MET A 76 6.85 0.03 3.81
N ILE A 77 6.18 -0.88 4.50
CA ILE A 77 6.62 -2.27 4.61
C ILE A 77 6.60 -2.95 3.23
N LEU A 78 5.70 -2.55 2.32
CA LEU A 78 5.57 -3.14 0.99
C LEU A 78 6.87 -3.11 0.17
N PRO A 79 7.57 -1.97 0.02
CA PRO A 79 8.89 -1.92 -0.62
C PRO A 79 9.86 -3.00 -0.13
N ALA A 80 9.98 -3.18 1.18
CA ALA A 80 10.90 -4.15 1.76
C ALA A 80 10.48 -5.59 1.47
N LEU A 81 9.17 -5.88 1.50
CA LEU A 81 8.63 -7.19 1.17
C LEU A 81 8.81 -7.53 -0.33
N VAL A 82 8.65 -6.55 -1.22
CA VAL A 82 8.87 -6.71 -2.66
C VAL A 82 10.35 -6.99 -2.94
N LEU A 83 11.27 -6.24 -2.32
CA LEU A 83 12.72 -6.48 -2.47
C LEU A 83 13.12 -7.88 -1.98
N MET A 84 12.51 -8.37 -0.90
CA MET A 84 12.77 -9.71 -0.37
C MET A 84 12.29 -10.83 -1.31
N ALA A 85 11.20 -10.60 -2.03
CA ALA A 85 10.54 -11.63 -2.85
C ALA A 85 10.80 -11.50 -4.36
N GLY A 86 11.58 -10.50 -4.77
CA GLY A 86 11.95 -10.27 -6.17
C GLY A 86 12.86 -11.37 -6.74
N GLU A 87 12.94 -11.41 -8.07
CA GLU A 87 13.77 -12.39 -8.81
C GLU A 87 15.28 -12.19 -8.57
N ARG A 88 15.71 -10.93 -8.41
CA ARG A 88 17.10 -10.51 -8.18
C ARG A 88 17.42 -10.47 -6.69
N ARG A 89 17.36 -11.61 -6.00
CA ARG A 89 17.45 -11.66 -4.54
C ARG A 89 18.87 -11.93 -4.04
N ASN A 90 19.57 -10.90 -3.57
CA ASN A 90 20.64 -11.07 -2.60
C ASN A 90 20.05 -11.18 -1.19
N TRP A 91 20.23 -12.35 -0.56
CA TRP A 91 19.72 -12.65 0.78
C TRP A 91 20.28 -11.69 1.85
N GLN A 92 21.54 -11.25 1.71
CA GLN A 92 22.19 -10.35 2.67
C GLN A 92 21.54 -8.96 2.62
N VAL A 93 21.38 -8.40 1.42
CA VAL A 93 20.73 -7.10 1.21
C VAL A 93 19.27 -7.15 1.67
N SER A 94 18.57 -8.25 1.38
CA SER A 94 17.17 -8.45 1.80
C SER A 94 17.02 -8.44 3.33
N ILE A 95 17.87 -9.16 4.05
CA ILE A 95 17.87 -9.16 5.53
C ILE A 95 18.16 -7.76 6.06
N LEU A 96 19.14 -7.07 5.49
CA LEU A 96 19.54 -5.73 5.93
C LEU A 96 18.35 -4.76 5.81
N VAL A 97 17.72 -4.69 4.64
CA VAL A 97 16.53 -3.85 4.39
C VAL A 97 15.41 -4.19 5.37
N LEU A 98 15.08 -5.49 5.50
CA LEU A 98 14.01 -5.94 6.39
C LEU A 98 14.31 -5.60 7.87
N SER A 99 15.55 -5.76 8.32
CA SER A 99 15.96 -5.47 9.69
C SER A 99 15.80 -3.99 10.04
N VAL A 100 16.12 -3.09 9.11
CA VAL A 100 15.96 -1.64 9.30
C VAL A 100 14.48 -1.29 9.36
N VAL A 101 13.65 -1.82 8.46
CA VAL A 101 12.20 -1.57 8.49
C VAL A 101 11.58 -2.08 9.79
N ILE A 102 11.92 -3.30 10.23
CA ILE A 102 11.45 -3.84 11.51
C ILE A 102 11.92 -2.96 12.68
N ALA A 103 13.17 -2.49 12.68
CA ALA A 103 13.67 -1.61 13.73
C ALA A 103 12.90 -0.28 13.79
N MET A 104 12.53 0.30 12.64
CA MET A 104 11.72 1.51 12.57
C MET A 104 10.30 1.28 13.11
N GLU A 105 9.65 0.19 12.72
CA GLU A 105 8.32 -0.16 13.24
C GLU A 105 8.36 -0.43 14.75
N CYS A 106 9.38 -1.13 15.25
CA CYS A 106 9.61 -1.30 16.68
C CYS A 106 9.81 0.06 17.40
N GLY A 107 10.50 1.01 16.78
CA GLY A 107 10.64 2.38 17.31
C GLY A 107 9.31 3.11 17.44
N VAL A 108 8.44 2.99 16.42
CA VAL A 108 7.07 3.54 16.46
C VAL A 108 6.24 2.87 17.55
N LEU A 109 6.29 1.54 17.66
CA LEU A 109 5.57 0.76 18.67
C LEU A 109 6.04 1.11 20.09
N ALA A 110 7.34 1.28 20.32
CA ALA A 110 7.89 1.67 21.61
C ALA A 110 7.39 3.05 22.04
N LEU A 111 7.35 4.00 21.10
CA LEU A 111 6.82 5.34 21.36
C LEU A 111 5.30 5.36 21.60
N GLN A 112 4.54 4.45 20.97
CA GLN A 112 3.13 4.23 21.30
C GLN A 112 2.95 3.61 22.69
N GLY A 113 3.85 2.71 23.11
CA GLY A 113 3.85 2.12 24.44
C GLY A 113 4.15 3.13 25.55
N ASP A 114 5.02 4.11 25.26
CA ASP A 114 5.34 5.25 26.13
C ASP A 114 4.26 6.36 26.13
N GLU A 115 3.14 6.17 25.42
CA GLU A 115 2.07 7.17 25.23
C GLU A 115 2.55 8.51 24.60
N LYS A 116 3.76 8.52 24.02
CA LYS A 116 4.35 9.68 23.31
C LYS A 116 3.81 9.83 21.89
N LEU A 117 3.24 8.76 21.34
CA LEU A 117 2.53 8.73 20.05
C LEU A 117 1.10 8.24 20.25
N GLY A 118 0.17 8.81 19.51
CA GLY A 118 -1.22 8.37 19.52
C GLY A 118 -1.43 6.97 18.94
N GLY A 119 -2.58 6.39 19.25
CA GLY A 119 -2.92 5.01 18.87
C GLY A 119 -2.41 3.99 19.88
N ALA A 120 -2.74 2.71 19.65
CA ALA A 120 -2.32 1.62 20.53
C ALA A 120 -1.47 0.62 19.75
N MET A 121 -0.42 0.12 20.40
CA MET A 121 0.51 -0.87 19.85
C MET A 121 -0.22 -2.08 19.21
N ARG A 122 -1.30 -2.54 19.84
CA ARG A 122 -2.11 -3.67 19.37
C ARG A 122 -2.73 -3.43 18.00
N TYR A 123 -3.19 -2.21 17.71
CA TYR A 123 -3.83 -1.89 16.43
C TYR A 123 -2.78 -1.76 15.33
N THR A 124 -1.61 -1.19 15.64
CA THR A 124 -0.48 -1.13 14.73
C THR A 124 -0.02 -2.53 14.31
N LEU A 125 0.11 -3.45 15.26
CA LEU A 125 0.47 -4.84 14.96
C LEU A 125 -0.58 -5.54 14.07
N MET A 126 -1.87 -5.30 14.34
CA MET A 126 -2.94 -5.82 13.48
C MET A 126 -2.89 -5.20 12.08
N GLN A 127 -2.60 -3.91 11.95
CA GLN A 127 -2.45 -3.25 10.65
C GLN A 127 -1.24 -3.76 9.89
N ILE A 128 -0.09 -3.97 10.54
CA ILE A 128 1.11 -4.60 9.93
C ILE A 128 0.74 -5.96 9.36
N PHE A 129 0.04 -6.79 10.15
CA PHE A 129 -0.43 -8.09 9.68
C PHE A 129 -1.36 -7.96 8.46
N CYS A 130 -2.28 -6.99 8.47
CA CYS A 130 -3.18 -6.74 7.33
C CYS A 130 -2.41 -6.29 6.08
N VAL A 131 -1.41 -5.42 6.20
CA VAL A 131 -0.57 -4.98 5.07
C VAL A 131 0.21 -6.17 4.49
N VAL A 132 0.73 -7.07 5.34
CA VAL A 132 1.38 -8.30 4.89
C VAL A 132 0.40 -9.22 4.15
N LEU A 133 -0.86 -9.32 4.59
CA LEU A 133 -1.89 -10.08 3.86
C LEU A 133 -2.21 -9.46 2.49
N VAL A 134 -2.30 -8.13 2.40
CA VAL A 134 -2.50 -7.42 1.13
C VAL A 134 -1.32 -7.68 0.19
N TRP A 135 -0.10 -7.63 0.71
CA TRP A 135 1.10 -7.98 -0.06
C TRP A 135 1.07 -9.45 -0.53
N LEU A 136 0.73 -10.39 0.35
CA LEU A 136 0.67 -11.82 0.04
C LEU A 136 -0.37 -12.09 -1.07
N SER A 137 -1.50 -11.39 -1.01
CA SER A 137 -2.49 -11.38 -2.08
C SER A 137 -1.90 -10.90 -3.39
N ALA A 138 -1.20 -9.76 -3.39
CA ALA A 138 -0.57 -9.20 -4.58
C ALA A 138 0.53 -10.11 -5.16
N TYR A 139 1.30 -10.78 -4.29
CA TYR A 139 2.37 -11.70 -4.67
C TYR A 139 1.83 -12.97 -5.36
N PHE A 140 0.77 -13.58 -4.83
CA PHE A 140 0.12 -14.74 -5.44
C PHE A 140 -0.95 -14.37 -6.48
N TRP A 141 -1.02 -13.11 -6.89
CA TRP A 141 -2.07 -12.61 -7.76
C TRP A 141 -1.94 -13.18 -9.17
N LYS A 142 -3.07 -13.64 -9.72
CA LYS A 142 -3.17 -14.04 -11.13
C LYS A 142 -4.10 -13.09 -11.87
N PRO A 143 -3.69 -12.47 -12.99
CA PRO A 143 -4.51 -11.47 -13.67
C PRO A 143 -5.86 -12.03 -14.15
N VAL A 144 -6.96 -11.40 -13.72
CA VAL A 144 -8.33 -11.92 -13.90
C VAL A 144 -9.01 -11.43 -15.17
N THR A 145 -9.36 -12.31 -16.12
CA THR A 145 -9.89 -11.92 -17.45
C THR A 145 -11.26 -11.25 -17.46
N LYS A 146 -12.12 -11.52 -16.46
CA LYS A 146 -13.46 -10.93 -16.37
C LYS A 146 -13.64 -10.21 -15.03
N ILE A 147 -13.96 -8.92 -15.11
CA ILE A 147 -14.24 -8.04 -13.98
C ILE A 147 -15.76 -8.01 -13.75
N SER A 148 -16.18 -8.01 -12.49
CA SER A 148 -17.58 -7.80 -12.13
C SER A 148 -17.89 -6.31 -12.02
N TRP A 149 -18.95 -5.84 -12.67
CA TRP A 149 -19.30 -4.41 -12.72
C TRP A 149 -20.32 -3.99 -11.65
N TRP A 150 -20.94 -4.95 -10.95
CA TRP A 150 -21.89 -4.65 -9.86
C TRP A 150 -21.29 -3.69 -8.81
N PRO A 151 -20.04 -3.83 -8.33
CA PRO A 151 -19.53 -2.98 -7.26
C PRO A 151 -19.51 -1.48 -7.59
N ALA A 152 -19.57 -1.09 -8.88
CA ALA A 152 -19.77 0.30 -9.27
C ALA A 152 -21.09 0.88 -8.73
N ALA A 153 -22.15 0.08 -8.66
CA ALA A 153 -23.42 0.49 -8.06
C ALA A 153 -23.29 0.78 -6.56
N LEU A 154 -22.37 0.10 -5.85
CA LEU A 154 -22.09 0.37 -4.44
C LEU A 154 -21.39 1.71 -4.25
N ILE A 155 -20.49 2.08 -5.17
CA ILE A 155 -19.85 3.40 -5.17
C ILE A 155 -20.90 4.51 -5.36
N VAL A 156 -21.81 4.33 -6.33
CA VAL A 156 -22.93 5.27 -6.54
C VAL A 156 -23.85 5.30 -5.31
N GLY A 157 -24.10 4.15 -4.68
CA GLY A 157 -24.86 4.05 -3.44
C GLY A 157 -24.23 4.83 -2.28
N LEU A 158 -22.91 4.75 -2.09
CA LEU A 158 -22.19 5.54 -1.08
C LEU A 158 -22.31 7.05 -1.35
N LEU A 159 -22.23 7.45 -2.62
CA LEU A 159 -22.40 8.85 -3.01
C LEU A 159 -23.83 9.34 -2.74
N ALA A 160 -24.84 8.56 -3.12
CA ALA A 160 -26.25 8.86 -2.87
C ALA A 160 -26.59 8.86 -1.37
N GLY A 161 -25.89 8.05 -0.58
CA GLY A 161 -26.01 7.99 0.88
C GLY A 161 -25.34 9.15 1.62
N GLY A 162 -24.77 10.14 0.91
CA GLY A 162 -24.13 11.31 1.53
C GLY A 162 -22.75 11.03 2.12
N LEU A 163 -22.07 9.95 1.69
CA LEU A 163 -20.74 9.55 2.13
C LEU A 163 -19.71 9.76 1.00
N PRO A 164 -19.42 11.01 0.60
CA PRO A 164 -18.60 11.30 -0.58
C PRO A 164 -17.14 10.84 -0.40
N GLN A 165 -16.62 10.88 0.82
CA GLN A 165 -15.26 10.45 1.12
C GLN A 165 -15.11 8.93 1.01
N GLY A 166 -16.08 8.16 1.54
CA GLY A 166 -16.11 6.71 1.32
C GLY A 166 -16.26 6.32 -0.14
N ALA A 167 -17.08 7.06 -0.91
CA ALA A 167 -17.18 6.85 -2.35
C ALA A 167 -15.86 7.16 -3.08
N MET A 168 -15.16 8.23 -2.69
CA MET A 168 -13.87 8.61 -3.26
C MET A 168 -12.79 7.56 -2.95
N LEU A 169 -12.69 7.08 -1.71
CA LEU A 169 -11.77 6.00 -1.36
C LEU A 169 -12.07 4.73 -2.16
N ALA A 170 -13.34 4.32 -2.23
CA ALA A 170 -13.77 3.14 -2.96
C ALA A 170 -13.45 3.26 -4.46
N PHE A 171 -13.69 4.43 -5.05
CA PHE A 171 -13.37 4.72 -6.45
C PHE A 171 -11.86 4.68 -6.69
N CYS A 172 -11.08 5.45 -5.93
CA CYS A 172 -9.62 5.49 -6.05
C CYS A 172 -9.00 4.11 -5.85
N GLY A 173 -9.41 3.38 -4.80
CA GLY A 173 -8.93 2.03 -4.54
C GLY A 173 -9.28 1.05 -5.66
N SER A 174 -10.50 1.11 -6.22
CA SER A 174 -10.92 0.22 -7.31
C SER A 174 -10.13 0.50 -8.59
N VAL A 175 -9.97 1.77 -8.95
CA VAL A 175 -9.17 2.17 -10.13
C VAL A 175 -7.71 1.79 -9.93
N LEU A 176 -7.16 1.93 -8.72
CA LEU A 176 -5.80 1.50 -8.40
C LEU A 176 -5.63 0.00 -8.63
N VAL A 177 -6.48 -0.84 -8.04
CA VAL A 177 -6.35 -2.29 -8.19
C VAL A 177 -6.51 -2.72 -9.66
N LEU A 178 -7.46 -2.13 -10.39
CA LEU A 178 -7.65 -2.40 -11.82
C LEU A 178 -6.43 -1.94 -12.64
N SER A 179 -5.86 -0.79 -12.34
CA SER A 179 -4.67 -0.28 -13.04
C SER A 179 -3.45 -1.16 -12.82
N LEU A 180 -3.25 -1.67 -11.59
CA LEU A 180 -2.18 -2.60 -11.25
C LEU A 180 -2.37 -3.94 -11.96
N GLN A 181 -3.60 -4.44 -12.04
CA GLN A 181 -3.91 -5.67 -12.75
C GLN A 181 -3.65 -5.56 -14.26
N GLU A 182 -4.09 -4.48 -14.90
CA GLU A 182 -3.81 -4.25 -16.32
C GLU A 182 -2.32 -4.04 -16.58
N LEU A 183 -1.61 -3.42 -15.64
CA LEU A 183 -0.17 -3.26 -15.76
C LEU A 183 0.57 -4.60 -15.67
N GLN A 184 0.18 -5.50 -14.75
CA GLN A 184 0.74 -6.85 -14.66
C GLN A 184 0.48 -7.70 -15.92
N ARG A 185 -0.54 -7.36 -16.72
CA ARG A 185 -0.81 -8.04 -18.00
C ARG A 185 0.05 -7.55 -19.14
N VAL A 186 0.25 -6.24 -19.18
CA VAL A 186 0.95 -5.56 -20.27
C VAL A 186 2.46 -5.58 -20.07
N SER A 187 2.89 -5.51 -18.82
CA SER A 187 4.28 -5.71 -18.44
C SER A 187 4.50 -7.18 -18.15
N ASP A 188 5.48 -7.79 -18.80
CA ASP A 188 5.93 -9.18 -18.62
C ASP A 188 6.51 -9.43 -17.21
N GLY A 189 5.70 -9.28 -16.15
CA GLY A 189 6.06 -9.39 -14.73
C GLY A 189 6.86 -8.21 -14.14
N ASN A 190 7.97 -7.81 -14.76
CA ASN A 190 9.05 -7.06 -14.10
C ASN A 190 8.74 -5.58 -13.75
N ARG A 191 7.80 -4.92 -14.44
CA ARG A 191 7.52 -3.47 -14.26
C ARG A 191 6.45 -3.19 -13.19
N GLY A 192 5.73 -4.23 -12.74
CA GLY A 192 4.78 -4.14 -11.62
C GLY A 192 5.46 -4.01 -10.25
N ASP A 193 6.64 -4.62 -10.10
CA ASP A 193 7.41 -4.58 -8.84
C ASP A 193 7.88 -3.18 -8.48
N LYS A 194 8.39 -2.43 -9.47
CA LYS A 194 8.86 -1.04 -9.27
C LYS A 194 7.76 -0.09 -8.78
N LEU A 195 6.51 -0.30 -9.20
CA LEU A 195 5.40 0.54 -8.74
C LEU A 195 4.93 0.21 -7.34
N THR A 196 4.95 -1.07 -6.98
CA THR A 196 4.59 -1.52 -5.63
C THR A 196 5.53 -0.92 -4.57
N VAL A 197 6.76 -0.61 -4.95
CA VAL A 197 7.75 0.13 -4.14
C VAL A 197 7.42 1.63 -4.03
N ILE A 198 6.99 2.28 -5.12
CA ILE A 198 6.83 3.75 -5.16
C ILE A 198 5.45 4.21 -4.65
N LEU A 199 4.39 3.42 -4.86
CA LEU A 199 3.02 3.79 -4.50
C LEU A 199 2.84 4.14 -3.02
N PRO A 200 3.37 3.36 -2.05
CA PRO A 200 3.29 3.72 -0.64
C PRO A 200 3.98 5.04 -0.31
N ALA A 201 5.11 5.32 -0.95
CA ALA A 201 5.84 6.56 -0.78
C ALA A 201 5.02 7.77 -1.26
N ILE A 202 4.32 7.65 -2.40
CA ILE A 202 3.43 8.69 -2.91
C ILE A 202 2.25 8.94 -1.95
N GLY A 203 1.66 7.86 -1.43
CA GLY A 203 0.53 7.96 -0.48
C GLY A 203 0.90 8.70 0.79
N PHE A 204 2.05 8.37 1.38
CA PHE A 204 2.52 9.06 2.57
C PHE A 204 3.03 10.49 2.28
N ALA A 205 3.73 10.71 1.17
CA ALA A 205 4.17 12.05 0.79
C ALA A 205 2.99 13.03 0.62
N THR A 206 1.83 12.53 0.16
CA THR A 206 0.60 13.31 0.03
C THR A 206 0.19 13.95 1.35
N ILE A 207 0.24 13.22 2.46
CA ILE A 207 -0.14 13.76 3.77
C ILE A 207 0.91 14.69 4.36
N VAL A 208 2.20 14.47 4.06
CA VAL A 208 3.30 15.32 4.55
C VAL A 208 3.29 16.69 3.90
N VAL A 209 3.00 16.75 2.60
CA VAL A 209 3.04 18.00 1.82
C VAL A 209 1.85 18.90 2.14
N ILE A 210 0.72 18.32 2.53
CA ILE A 210 -0.50 19.08 2.82
C ILE A 210 -0.44 19.61 4.26
N PRO A 211 -0.35 20.93 4.47
CA PRO A 211 -0.11 21.54 5.79
C PRO A 211 -1.24 21.34 6.80
N GLN A 212 -2.37 20.79 6.36
CA GLN A 212 -3.54 20.52 7.19
C GLN A 212 -3.36 19.28 8.07
N PHE A 213 -2.39 18.41 7.76
CA PHE A 213 -2.15 17.18 8.50
C PHE A 213 -0.81 17.26 9.25
N SER A 214 -0.85 17.11 10.57
CA SER A 214 0.36 17.07 11.40
C SER A 214 0.89 15.63 11.49
N VAL A 215 1.98 15.36 10.79
CA VAL A 215 2.69 14.08 10.89
C VAL A 215 3.69 14.15 12.05
N PRO A 216 3.62 13.24 13.04
CA PRO A 216 4.60 13.22 14.12
C PRO A 216 6.02 12.98 13.60
N ASN A 217 7.00 13.76 14.08
CA ASN A 217 8.40 13.66 13.66
C ASN A 217 8.96 12.22 13.68
N PRO A 218 8.70 11.39 14.70
CA PRO A 218 9.21 10.02 14.71
C PRO A 218 8.68 9.16 13.55
N VAL A 219 7.42 9.34 13.18
CA VAL A 219 6.78 8.63 12.05
C VAL A 219 7.38 9.10 10.73
N PHE A 220 7.63 10.40 10.58
CA PHE A 220 8.28 10.96 9.40
C PHE A 220 9.73 10.45 9.22
N VAL A 221 10.50 10.37 10.31
CA VAL A 221 11.87 9.84 10.28
C VAL A 221 11.89 8.35 9.96
N ALA A 222 11.01 7.56 10.59
CA ALA A 222 10.85 6.13 10.29
C ALA A 222 10.53 5.91 8.80
N TRP A 223 9.63 6.73 8.25
CA TRP A 223 9.27 6.70 6.85
C TRP A 223 10.44 7.02 5.91
N LEU A 224 11.18 8.11 6.16
CA LEU A 224 12.33 8.48 5.34
C LEU A 224 13.41 7.39 5.36
N LEU A 225 13.71 6.84 6.55
CA LEU A 225 14.71 5.78 6.68
C LEU A 225 14.28 4.50 5.95
N SER A 226 13.00 4.12 6.04
CA SER A 226 12.44 2.99 5.29
C SER A 226 12.53 3.19 3.77
N LEU A 227 12.32 4.42 3.29
CA LEU A 227 12.44 4.74 1.87
C LEU A 227 13.90 4.68 1.42
N THR A 228 14.80 5.33 2.16
CA THR A 228 16.23 5.36 1.85
C THR A 228 16.83 3.96 1.84
N ILE A 229 16.49 3.11 2.80
CA ILE A 229 17.03 1.74 2.84
C ILE A 229 16.46 0.87 1.71
N ALA A 230 15.19 1.04 1.33
CA ALA A 230 14.62 0.33 0.19
C ALA A 230 15.30 0.75 -1.12
N TRP A 231 15.55 2.05 -1.32
CA TRP A 231 16.29 2.56 -2.48
C TRP A 231 17.74 2.08 -2.50
N LEU A 232 18.42 2.09 -1.36
CA LEU A 232 19.78 1.57 -1.27
C LEU A 232 19.82 0.07 -1.57
N GLY A 233 18.82 -0.69 -1.09
CA GLY A 233 18.67 -2.10 -1.41
C GLY A 233 18.52 -2.36 -2.90
N ASP A 234 17.63 -1.63 -3.58
CA ASP A 234 17.47 -1.73 -5.03
C ASP A 234 18.75 -1.35 -5.79
N TYR A 235 19.47 -0.31 -5.34
CA TYR A 235 20.74 0.09 -5.94
C TYR A 235 21.81 -1.00 -5.81
N LEU A 236 22.00 -1.55 -4.60
CA LEU A 236 22.99 -2.60 -4.35
C LEU A 236 22.72 -3.86 -5.19
N LEU A 237 21.44 -4.24 -5.31
CA LEU A 237 21.05 -5.39 -6.14
C LEU A 237 21.33 -5.14 -7.62
N ASN A 238 21.13 -3.93 -8.13
CA ASN A 238 21.40 -3.65 -9.54
C ASN A 238 22.90 -3.51 -9.83
N ALA A 239 23.70 -2.98 -8.90
CA ALA A 239 25.14 -2.88 -9.04
C ALA A 239 25.82 -4.27 -9.10
N GLU A 240 25.41 -5.21 -8.25
CA GLU A 240 25.93 -6.59 -8.26
C GLU A 240 25.64 -7.32 -9.57
N ASN A 241 24.49 -7.07 -10.19
CA ASN A 241 24.16 -7.64 -11.50
C ASN A 241 25.00 -7.04 -12.65
N GLU A 242 25.29 -5.74 -12.61
CA GLU A 242 26.13 -5.10 -13.64
C GLU A 242 27.56 -5.64 -13.59
N GLU A 243 28.08 -5.95 -12.40
CA GLU A 243 29.38 -6.60 -12.22
C GLU A 243 29.38 -8.07 -12.73
N GLU A 244 28.31 -8.83 -12.51
CA GLU A 244 28.17 -10.20 -13.02
C GLU A 244 28.00 -10.30 -14.54
N GLU A 245 27.44 -9.27 -15.21
CA GLU A 245 27.29 -9.24 -16.68
C GLU A 245 28.59 -8.85 -17.41
N GLU A 246 29.57 -8.27 -16.71
CA GLU A 246 30.87 -7.85 -17.26
C GLU A 246 32.00 -8.89 -17.12
N GLU A 247 31.79 -9.99 -16.37
CA GLU A 247 32.71 -11.14 -16.22
C GLU A 247 32.44 -12.30 -17.21
#